data_AF-A0A2E4EZV9-F1
#
_entry.id   AF-A0A2E4EZV9-F1
#
_cell.length_a   1.000
_cell.length_b   1.000
_cell.length_c   1.000
_cell.angle_alpha   90.00
_cell.angle_beta   90.00
_cell.angle_gamma   90.00
#
_symmetry.space_group_name_H-M   'P 1'
#
loop_
_entity.id
_entity.type
_entity.pdbx_description
1 polymer ?
#
loop_
_entity_poly.entity_id
_entity_poly.type
_entity_poly.pdbx_seq_one_letter_code
_entity_poly.pdbx_strand_id
1 'polypeptide(L)'
;MGDIVEQIVRKIELKESEPGLGGQDGSRREIVISLEAETLDRQKKIARVHAGRGSTFEMLSDEGQYLGGDDTAPPPLAYFSAGIAF
;
A
#
# COMPACT_ATOMS: atom_id res chain seq x y z
N MET A 1 5.79 2.88 -19.64
CA MET A 1 4.68 2.53 -18.73
C MET A 1 5.21 1.84 -17.47
N GLY A 2 6.04 0.80 -17.59
CA GLY A 2 6.61 0.10 -16.42
C GLY A 2 7.34 1.00 -15.42
N ASP A 3 8.17 1.94 -15.90
CA ASP A 3 8.95 2.82 -15.02
C ASP A 3 8.11 3.79 -14.17
N ILE A 4 6.90 4.14 -14.62
CA ILE A 4 6.00 5.04 -13.87
C ILE A 4 5.28 4.25 -12.77
N VAL A 5 4.89 3.00 -13.06
CA VAL A 5 4.21 2.13 -12.09
C VAL A 5 5.16 1.78 -10.95
N GLU A 6 6.43 1.48 -11.25
CA GLU A 6 7.49 1.24 -10.25
C GLU A 6 7.80 2.47 -9.38
N GLN A 7 7.43 3.68 -9.83
CA GLN A 7 7.55 4.89 -8.99
C GLN A 7 6.34 5.08 -8.08
N ILE A 8 5.16 4.59 -8.48
CA ILE A 8 3.89 4.77 -7.78
C ILE A 8 3.65 3.67 -6.76
N VAL A 9 3.91 2.40 -7.10
CA VAL A 9 3.87 1.27 -6.18
C VAL A 9 5.18 0.52 -6.30
N ARG A 10 5.95 0.49 -5.22
CA ARG A 10 7.22 -0.26 -5.17
C ARG A 10 7.30 -1.17 -3.97
N LYS A 11 7.88 -2.35 -4.17
CA LYS A 11 8.29 -3.20 -3.04
C LYS A 11 9.50 -2.54 -2.38
N ILE A 12 9.40 -2.19 -1.11
CA ILE A 12 10.52 -1.72 -0.30
C ILE A 12 10.88 -2.86 0.65
N GLU A 13 12.08 -3.43 0.53
CA GLU A 13 12.50 -4.46 1.49
C GLU A 13 12.90 -3.78 2.80
N LEU A 14 12.01 -3.87 3.78
CA LEU A 14 12.30 -3.52 5.16
C LEU A 14 11.99 -4.72 6.04
N LYS A 15 13.05 -5.16 6.72
CA LYS A 15 13.23 -6.07 7.88
C LYS A 15 12.13 -7.09 8.20
N GLU A 16 12.55 -8.30 8.57
CA GLU A 16 11.70 -9.38 9.08
C GLU A 16 10.50 -8.84 9.86
N SER A 17 9.31 -8.96 9.26
CA SER A 17 8.05 -8.81 9.97
C SER A 17 8.12 -9.76 11.17
N GLU A 18 7.82 -9.28 12.38
CA GLU A 18 7.51 -10.20 13.49
C GLU A 18 6.54 -11.25 12.96
N PRO A 19 6.72 -12.54 13.29
CA PRO A 19 5.85 -13.58 12.80
C PRO A 19 4.43 -13.18 13.17
N GLY A 20 3.62 -12.85 12.16
CA GLY A 20 2.18 -12.72 12.35
C GLY A 20 1.76 -13.98 13.11
N LEU A 21 1.04 -13.80 14.21
CA LEU A 21 0.61 -14.86 15.12
C LEU A 21 -0.22 -15.90 14.35
N GLY A 22 0.47 -16.78 13.62
CA GLY A 22 -0.10 -18.01 13.11
C GLY A 22 -0.49 -18.79 14.35
N GLY A 23 -1.80 -19.02 14.52
CA GLY A 23 -2.32 -19.71 15.69
C GLY A 23 -1.50 -20.98 15.95
N GLN A 24 -1.10 -21.16 17.21
CA GLN A 24 -0.31 -22.32 17.64
C GLN A 24 -1.03 -23.66 17.40
N ASP A 25 -2.32 -23.63 17.10
CA ASP A 25 -3.11 -24.76 16.66
C ASP A 25 -3.30 -24.69 15.14
N GLY A 26 -2.79 -25.68 14.41
CA GLY A 26 -2.65 -25.78 12.94
C GLY A 26 -3.92 -25.68 12.08
N SER A 27 -4.94 -24.94 12.50
CA SER A 27 -6.16 -24.62 11.76
C SER A 27 -6.40 -23.12 11.55
N ARG A 28 -5.75 -22.21 12.30
CA ARG A 28 -5.99 -20.76 12.17
C ARG A 28 -4.92 -20.08 11.32
N ARG A 29 -5.27 -19.78 10.07
CA ARG A 29 -4.49 -18.89 9.20
C ARG A 29 -4.89 -17.45 9.49
N GLU A 30 -4.01 -16.72 10.16
CA GLU A 30 -4.17 -15.27 10.36
C GLU A 30 -3.28 -14.53 9.37
N ILE A 31 -3.86 -13.57 8.64
CA ILE A 31 -3.14 -12.64 7.79
C ILE A 31 -3.19 -11.29 8.49
N VAL A 32 -2.03 -10.83 8.98
CA VAL A 32 -1.88 -9.51 9.57
C VAL A 32 -1.30 -8.58 8.52
N ILE A 33 -2.04 -7.53 8.19
CA ILE A 33 -1.59 -6.44 7.34
C ILE A 33 -1.64 -5.18 8.21
N SER A 34 -0.50 -4.52 8.36
CA SER A 34 -0.43 -3.19 8.98
C SER A 34 0.00 -2.18 7.94
N LEU A 35 -0.38 -0.92 8.12
CA LEU A 35 0.06 0.15 7.26
C LEU A 35 0.15 1.46 8.02
N GLU A 36 1.02 2.31 7.54
CA GLU A 36 1.10 3.72 7.90
C GLU A 36 0.89 4.55 6.63
N ALA A 37 0.22 5.69 6.77
CA ALA A 37 0.00 6.61 5.67
C ALA A 37 0.18 8.05 6.13
N GLU A 38 0.83 8.86 5.30
CA GLU A 38 1.09 10.27 5.56
C GLU A 38 0.74 11.10 4.32
N THR A 39 0.34 12.35 4.57
CA THR A 39 0.15 13.32 3.48
C THR A 39 1.50 13.94 3.16
N LEU A 40 1.92 13.84 1.90
CA LEU A 40 3.17 14.45 1.43
C LEU A 40 2.95 15.92 1.09
N ASP A 41 2.04 16.19 0.17
CA ASP A 41 1.68 17.53 -0.28
C ASP A 41 0.27 17.53 -0.87
N ARG A 42 -0.56 18.52 -0.52
CA ARG A 42 -1.95 18.65 -1.00
C ARG A 42 -2.71 17.30 -0.96
N GLN A 43 -3.05 16.75 -2.13
CA GLN A 43 -3.77 15.49 -2.29
C GLN A 43 -2.84 14.27 -2.39
N LYS A 44 -1.52 14.45 -2.49
CA LYS A 44 -0.54 13.37 -2.54
C LYS A 44 -0.35 12.72 -1.18
N LYS A 45 -0.44 11.40 -1.16
CA LYS A 45 -0.20 10.57 0.02
C LYS A 45 0.74 9.44 -0.30
N ILE A 46 1.49 9.05 0.70
CA ILE A 46 2.36 7.87 0.67
C ILE A 46 1.89 6.91 1.76
N ALA A 47 1.79 5.63 1.41
CA ALA A 47 1.46 4.56 2.33
C ALA A 47 2.57 3.53 2.34
N ARG A 48 2.98 3.06 3.52
CA ARG A 48 3.88 1.92 3.69
C ARG A 48 3.04 0.77 4.25
N VAL A 49 2.85 -0.25 3.43
CA VAL A 49 2.00 -1.42 3.74
C VAL A 49 2.90 -2.60 4.06
N HIS A 50 2.75 -3.16 5.26
CA HIS A 50 3.46 -4.33 5.73
C HIS A 50 2.55 -5.54 5.62
N ALA A 51 2.78 -6.37 4.60
CA ALA A 51 2.01 -7.56 4.31
C ALA A 51 2.75 -8.81 4.80
N GLY A 52 2.56 -9.17 6.08
CA GLY A 52 3.09 -10.38 6.68
C GLY A 52 4.54 -10.70 6.28
N ARG A 53 4.81 -11.98 5.98
CA ARG A 53 6.11 -12.65 5.69
C ARG A 53 7.08 -11.88 4.75
N GLY A 54 7.59 -10.74 5.17
CA GLY A 54 8.68 -10.00 4.54
C GLY A 54 8.34 -9.20 3.28
N SER A 55 7.07 -8.89 3.01
CA SER A 55 6.70 -7.98 1.91
C SER A 55 6.24 -6.64 2.45
N THR A 56 7.03 -5.59 2.21
CA THR A 56 6.60 -4.21 2.45
C THR A 56 6.48 -3.49 1.10
N PHE A 57 5.42 -2.71 0.93
CA PHE A 57 5.17 -1.92 -0.25
C PHE A 57 5.07 -0.45 0.12
N GLU A 58 5.64 0.43 -0.70
CA GLU A 58 5.36 1.85 -0.67
C GLU A 58 4.44 2.20 -1.83
N MET A 59 3.38 2.94 -1.54
CA MET A 59 2.33 3.28 -2.50
C MET A 59 2.05 4.77 -2.47
N LEU A 60 2.01 5.41 -3.64
CA LEU A 60 1.59 6.78 -3.83
C LEU A 60 0.15 6.83 -4.30
N SER A 61 -0.60 7.81 -3.80
CA SER A 61 -1.91 8.20 -4.31
C SER A 61 -1.97 9.71 -4.48
N ASP A 62 -2.75 10.16 -5.46
CA ASP A 62 -2.99 11.58 -5.76
C ASP A 62 -4.36 11.73 -6.41
N GLU A 63 -4.94 12.91 -6.35
CA GLU A 63 -6.22 13.19 -7.01
C GLU A 63 -6.02 13.93 -8.34
N GLY A 64 -7.07 13.97 -9.16
CA GLY A 64 -7.09 14.82 -10.34
C GLY A 64 -7.20 16.31 -10.00
N GLN A 65 -6.88 17.18 -10.97
CA GLN A 65 -6.92 18.64 -10.80
C GLN A 65 -8.28 19.17 -10.32
N TYR A 66 -9.39 18.53 -10.70
CA TYR A 66 -10.73 18.92 -10.29
C TYR A 66 -11.00 18.75 -8.77
N LEU A 67 -10.17 17.97 -8.08
CA LEU A 67 -10.14 17.82 -6.62
C LEU A 67 -8.91 18.47 -5.98
N GLY A 68 -8.14 19.22 -6.77
CA GLY A 68 -6.94 19.91 -6.31
C GLY A 68 -5.70 19.03 -6.16
N GLY A 69 -5.65 17.85 -6.79
CA GLY A 69 -4.40 17.10 -6.94
C GLY A 69 -3.67 17.42 -8.24
N ASP A 70 -2.56 16.73 -8.49
CA ASP A 70 -1.69 16.97 -9.66
C ASP A 70 -1.78 15.85 -10.70
N ASP A 71 -2.66 14.87 -10.51
CA ASP A 71 -2.81 13.69 -11.38
C ASP A 71 -1.49 12.89 -11.54
N THR A 72 -0.67 12.85 -10.48
CA THR A 72 0.66 12.20 -10.49
C THR A 72 0.67 10.75 -10.03
N ALA A 73 -0.43 10.28 -9.45
CA ALA A 73 -0.65 8.90 -9.05
C ALA A 73 -2.17 8.59 -9.08
N PRO A 74 -2.59 7.32 -9.09
CA PRO A 74 -4.01 6.97 -9.04
C PRO A 74 -4.71 7.54 -7.79
N PRO A 75 -6.00 7.89 -7.91
CA PRO A 75 -6.79 8.33 -6.76
C PRO A 75 -6.94 7.19 -5.73
N PRO A 76 -7.06 7.50 -4.43
CA PRO A 76 -7.29 6.50 -3.39
C PRO A 76 -8.46 5.55 -3.72
N LEU A 77 -9.51 6.06 -4.37
CA LEU A 77 -10.66 5.25 -4.80
C LEU A 77 -10.29 4.15 -5.81
N ALA A 78 -9.29 4.38 -6.67
CA ALA A 78 -8.82 3.37 -7.63
C ALA A 78 -8.18 2.19 -6.90
N TYR A 79 -7.36 2.44 -5.87
CA TYR A 79 -6.79 1.38 -5.02
C TYR A 79 -7.85 0.64 -4.22
N PHE A 80 -8.80 1.36 -3.64
CA PHE A 80 -9.93 0.73 -2.94
C PHE A 80 -10.73 -0.18 -3.87
N SER A 81 -11.02 0.28 -5.08
CA SER A 81 -11.73 -0.51 -6.10
C SER A 81 -10.92 -1.75 -6.52
N ALA A 82 -9.60 -1.60 -6.69
CA ALA A 82 -8.71 -2.72 -6.98
C ALA A 82 -8.72 -3.77 -5.85
N GLY A 83 -8.70 -3.35 -4.58
CA GLY A 83 -8.77 -4.25 -3.43
C GLY A 83 -10.12 -4.95 -3.24
N ILE A 84 -11.19 -4.46 -3.86
CA ILE A 84 -12.48 -5.18 -3.92
C ILE A 84 -12.47 -6.21 -5.05
N ALA A 85 -11.78 -5.92 -6.15
CA ALA A 85 -11.77 -6.77 -7.34
C ALA A 85 -10.88 -8.02 -7.20
N PHE A 86 -9.91 -8.04 -6.28
CA PHE A 86 -8.92 -9.10 -6.09
C PHE A 86 -8.87 -9.55 -4.63
#